data_AF-Q9KFC2-F1
#
_entry.id   AF-Q9KFC2-F1
#
_cell.length_a   1.000
_cell.length_b   1.000
_cell.length_c   1.000
_cell.angle_alpha   90.00
_cell.angle_beta   90.00
_cell.angle_gamma   90.00
#
_symmetry.space_group_name_H-M   'P 1'
#
loop_
_entity.id
_entity.type
_entity.pdbx_description
1 polymer ?
#
loop_
_entity_poly.entity_id
_entity_poly.type
_entity_poly.pdbx_seq_one_letter_code
_entity_poly.pdbx_strand_id
1 'polypeptide(L)'
;MIVVDKRKYKMGINEVAKEIHVQVHGLMREEDVEGYMKDLQDTIHKVPKQEYTFVVDATYQTPVPSKVVPQLGQTMQFYSSLGFKDIIVVKPSSKIAQVQIRNALERIEFPGTFVDRIAHSM
;
A
#
# COMPACT_ATOMS: atom_id res chain seq x y z
N MET A 1 -5.09 14.15 -7.88
CA MET A 1 -3.97 14.22 -8.84
C MET A 1 -3.26 12.87 -8.88
N ILE A 2 -3.14 12.24 -10.05
CA ILE A 2 -2.25 11.08 -10.24
C ILE A 2 -0.82 11.61 -10.31
N VAL A 3 0.09 11.02 -9.52
CA VAL A 3 1.50 11.41 -9.47
C VAL A 3 2.43 10.32 -10.00
N VAL A 4 1.95 9.08 -10.04
CA VAL A 4 2.66 7.94 -10.62
C VAL A 4 1.65 7.07 -11.36
N ASP A 5 1.94 6.75 -12.62
CA ASP A 5 1.17 5.81 -13.43
C ASP A 5 2.11 4.78 -14.06
N LYS A 6 2.39 3.70 -13.33
CA LYS A 6 3.20 2.58 -13.79
C LYS A 6 2.33 1.33 -13.93
N ARG A 7 2.76 0.40 -14.79
CA ARG A 7 2.04 -0.86 -15.04
C ARG A 7 1.78 -1.68 -13.76
N LYS A 8 2.71 -1.63 -12.79
CA LYS A 8 2.68 -2.42 -11.55
C LYS A 8 2.01 -1.70 -10.39
N TYR A 9 1.95 -0.38 -10.44
CA TYR A 9 1.35 0.40 -9.37
C TYR A 9 1.03 1.81 -9.84
N LYS A 10 0.01 2.39 -9.22
CA LYS A 10 -0.38 3.79 -9.41
C LYS A 10 -0.37 4.49 -8.08
N MET A 11 -0.07 5.77 -8.09
CA MET A 11 -0.13 6.61 -6.89
C MET A 11 -0.83 7.92 -7.20
N GLY A 12 -1.71 8.33 -6.30
CA GLY A 12 -2.45 9.57 -6.41
C GLY A 12 -2.61 10.25 -5.07
N ILE A 13 -2.76 11.57 -5.12
CA ILE A 13 -3.06 12.40 -3.97
C ILE A 13 -4.43 13.02 -4.21
N ASN A 14 -5.37 12.81 -3.29
CA ASN A 14 -6.65 13.49 -3.25
C ASN A 14 -6.61 14.54 -2.12
N GLU A 15 -6.38 15.79 -2.49
CA GLU A 15 -6.26 16.88 -1.52
C GLU A 15 -7.60 17.20 -0.83
N VAL A 16 -8.72 17.03 -1.54
CA VAL A 16 -10.06 17.30 -0.99
C VAL A 16 -10.40 16.28 0.09
N ALA A 17 -10.16 14.99 -0.17
CA ALA A 17 -10.36 13.94 0.82
C ALA A 17 -9.22 13.83 1.84
N LYS A 18 -8.11 14.54 1.62
CA LYS A 18 -6.83 14.37 2.33
C LYS A 18 -6.37 12.91 2.34
N GLU A 19 -6.26 12.32 1.16
CA GLU A 19 -5.84 10.93 0.98
C GLU A 19 -4.62 10.82 0.06
N ILE A 20 -3.69 9.93 0.40
CA ILE A 20 -2.77 9.37 -0.57
C ILE A 20 -3.26 7.97 -0.89
N HIS A 21 -3.48 7.69 -2.17
CA HIS A 21 -3.92 6.41 -2.66
C HIS A 21 -2.82 5.75 -3.47
N VAL A 22 -2.38 4.58 -3.02
CA VAL A 22 -1.45 3.70 -3.74
C VAL A 22 -2.18 2.44 -4.14
N GLN A 23 -2.17 2.11 -5.42
CA GLN A 23 -2.83 0.92 -5.94
C GLN A 23 -1.79 -0.04 -6.52
N VAL A 24 -1.75 -1.27 -6.05
CA VAL A 24 -0.81 -2.31 -6.49
C VAL A 24 -1.48 -3.24 -7.50
N HIS A 25 -0.79 -3.51 -8.60
CA HIS A 25 -1.30 -4.28 -9.74
C HIS A 25 -0.43 -5.50 -10.04
N GLY A 26 -1.06 -6.67 -10.01
CA GLY A 26 -0.44 -7.92 -10.42
C GLY A 26 0.68 -8.37 -9.50
N LEU A 27 1.70 -8.98 -10.10
CA LEU A 27 2.81 -9.61 -9.41
C LEU A 27 3.94 -8.60 -9.19
N MET A 28 4.26 -8.29 -7.93
CA MET A 28 5.46 -7.55 -7.55
C MET A 28 6.66 -8.50 -7.44
N ARG A 29 7.77 -8.15 -8.09
CA ARG A 29 9.05 -8.87 -8.03
C ARG A 29 10.13 -7.99 -7.38
N GLU A 30 11.28 -8.58 -7.07
CA GLU A 30 12.41 -7.85 -6.48
C GLU A 30 12.80 -6.62 -7.30
N GLU A 31 12.82 -6.74 -8.64
CA GLU A 31 13.12 -5.62 -9.54
C GLU A 31 12.10 -4.46 -9.47
N ASP A 32 10.87 -4.73 -9.01
CA ASP A 32 9.82 -3.71 -8.89
C ASP A 32 9.89 -2.95 -7.55
N VAL A 33 10.49 -3.55 -6.51
CA VAL A 33 10.45 -3.06 -5.12
C VAL A 33 11.18 -1.73 -4.98
N GLU A 34 12.39 -1.62 -5.51
CA GLU A 34 13.20 -0.39 -5.37
C GLU A 34 12.49 0.81 -5.98
N GLY A 35 11.99 0.64 -7.21
CA GLY A 35 11.25 1.69 -7.90
C GLY A 35 9.97 2.08 -7.16
N TYR A 36 9.24 1.09 -6.63
CA TYR A 36 8.05 1.33 -5.83
C TYR A 36 8.34 2.17 -4.58
N MET A 37 9.39 1.81 -3.83
CA MET A 37 9.75 2.51 -2.59
C MET A 37 10.19 3.95 -2.86
N LYS A 38 10.95 4.18 -3.92
CA LYS A 38 11.37 5.53 -4.34
C LYS A 38 10.16 6.40 -4.68
N ASP A 39 9.30 5.93 -5.58
CA ASP A 39 8.10 6.65 -6.00
C ASP A 39 7.15 6.93 -4.84
N LEU A 40 7.05 5.98 -3.89
CA LEU A 40 6.25 6.14 -2.69
C LEU A 40 6.82 7.24 -1.81
N GLN A 41 8.12 7.22 -1.53
CA GLN A 41 8.78 8.27 -0.74
C GLN A 41 8.57 9.65 -1.38
N ASP A 42 8.78 9.77 -2.68
CA ASP A 42 8.57 11.03 -3.41
C ASP A 42 7.11 11.50 -3.34
N THR A 43 6.15 10.57 -3.32
CA THR A 43 4.73 10.87 -3.20
C THR A 43 4.35 11.33 -1.80
N ILE A 44 4.75 10.60 -0.75
CA ILE A 44 4.37 10.91 0.63
C ILE A 44 5.02 12.19 1.17
N HIS A 45 6.13 12.65 0.57
CA HIS A 45 6.77 13.92 0.94
C HIS A 45 6.05 15.15 0.39
N LYS A 46 5.04 14.97 -0.48
CA LYS A 46 4.28 16.09 -1.06
C LYS A 46 3.16 16.61 -0.13
N VAL A 47 2.87 15.92 0.98
CA VAL A 47 1.75 16.26 1.87
C VAL A 47 2.12 16.16 3.35
N PRO A 48 1.43 16.90 4.23
CA PRO A 48 1.56 16.73 5.68
C PRO A 48 0.91 15.42 6.14
N LYS A 49 1.73 14.38 6.36
CA LYS A 49 1.29 13.00 6.66
C LYS A 49 0.26 12.92 7.81
N GLN A 50 0.44 13.72 8.86
CA GLN A 50 -0.44 13.75 10.05
C GLN A 50 -1.87 14.24 9.75
N GLU A 51 -2.10 14.87 8.59
CA GLU A 51 -3.43 15.30 8.16
C GLU A 51 -4.07 14.37 7.13
N TYR A 52 -3.29 13.43 6.57
CA TYR A 52 -3.69 12.60 5.45
C TYR A 52 -3.90 11.15 5.88
N THR A 53 -4.85 10.49 5.21
CA THR A 53 -5.02 9.03 5.28
C THR A 53 -4.19 8.37 4.18
N PHE A 54 -3.43 7.34 4.55
CA PHE A 54 -2.67 6.54 3.61
C PHE A 54 -3.44 5.28 3.23
N VAL A 55 -3.86 5.23 1.97
CA VAL A 55 -4.65 4.16 1.39
C VAL A 55 -3.76 3.28 0.53
N VAL A 56 -3.67 1.99 0.88
CA VAL A 56 -3.00 0.96 0.08
C VAL A 56 -4.07 0.04 -0.50
N ASP A 57 -4.41 0.25 -1.76
CA ASP A 57 -5.31 -0.59 -2.51
C ASP A 57 -4.58 -1.78 -3.13
N ALA A 58 -4.66 -2.93 -2.45
CA ALA A 58 -4.09 -4.18 -2.93
C ALA A 58 -5.10 -5.01 -3.75
N THR A 59 -6.27 -4.49 -4.13
CA THR A 59 -7.37 -5.25 -4.80
C THR A 59 -6.86 -6.11 -5.95
N TYR A 60 -5.98 -5.55 -6.79
CA TYR A 60 -5.41 -6.20 -7.98
C TYR A 60 -4.05 -6.87 -7.74
N GLN A 61 -3.55 -6.88 -6.51
CA GLN A 61 -2.33 -7.56 -6.15
C GLN A 61 -2.51 -9.08 -6.26
N THR A 62 -1.64 -9.72 -7.04
CA THR A 62 -1.56 -11.18 -7.10
C THR A 62 -0.54 -11.69 -6.08
N PRO A 63 -0.53 -13.01 -5.77
CA PRO A 63 0.43 -13.56 -4.83
C PRO A 63 1.86 -13.24 -5.24
N VAL A 64 2.71 -12.85 -4.28
CA VAL A 64 4.12 -12.55 -4.54
C VAL A 64 4.97 -13.83 -4.52
N PRO A 65 6.13 -13.87 -5.19
CA PRO A 65 7.03 -15.02 -5.13
C PRO A 65 7.57 -15.20 -3.70
N SER A 66 7.92 -16.44 -3.33
CA SER A 66 8.43 -16.76 -1.98
C SER A 66 9.64 -15.91 -1.57
N LYS A 67 10.49 -15.54 -2.53
CA LYS A 67 11.67 -14.68 -2.31
C LYS A 67 11.32 -13.23 -1.91
N VAL A 68 10.11 -12.78 -2.23
CA VAL A 68 9.60 -11.41 -1.97
C VAL A 68 8.70 -11.37 -0.72
N VAL A 69 8.27 -12.52 -0.21
CA VAL A 69 7.43 -12.61 1.00
C VAL A 69 8.07 -11.93 2.23
N PRO A 70 9.38 -12.09 2.52
CA PRO A 70 10.01 -11.37 3.63
C PRO A 70 9.90 -9.84 3.51
N GLN A 71 10.01 -9.31 2.29
CA GLN A 71 9.95 -7.88 1.99
C GLN A 71 8.53 -7.34 2.18
N LEU A 72 7.49 -8.17 1.99
CA LEU A 72 6.12 -7.76 2.29
C LEU A 72 5.96 -7.31 3.75
N GLY A 73 6.54 -8.05 4.70
CA GLY A 73 6.53 -7.66 6.12
C GLY A 73 7.27 -6.36 6.37
N GLN A 74 8.43 -6.17 5.75
CA GLN A 74 9.20 -4.93 5.83
C GLN A 74 8.44 -3.74 5.25
N THR A 75 7.72 -3.94 4.14
CA THR A 75 6.87 -2.92 3.53
C THR A 75 5.71 -2.53 4.44
N MET A 76 5.04 -3.50 5.08
CA MET A 76 3.96 -3.21 6.03
C MET A 76 4.49 -2.48 7.27
N GLN A 77 5.65 -2.88 7.79
CA GLN A 77 6.31 -2.18 8.89
C GLN A 77 6.70 -0.75 8.52
N PHE A 78 7.21 -0.56 7.29
CA PHE A 78 7.50 0.76 6.76
C PHE A 78 6.26 1.63 6.75
N TYR A 79 5.11 1.14 6.26
CA TYR A 79 3.86 1.89 6.27
C TYR A 79 3.46 2.32 7.69
N SER A 80 3.57 1.41 8.68
CA SER A 80 3.32 1.75 10.09
C SER A 80 4.18 2.91 10.60
N SER A 81 5.41 3.04 10.08
CA SER A 81 6.37 4.07 10.51
C SER A 81 6.17 5.45 9.88
N LEU A 82 5.27 5.57 8.89
CA LEU A 82 5.14 6.80 8.10
C LEU A 82 4.47 7.96 8.86
N GLY A 83 3.77 7.69 9.96
CA GLY A 83 3.13 8.73 10.78
C GLY A 83 1.94 9.40 10.09
N PHE A 84 1.22 8.66 9.23
CA PHE A 84 -0.05 9.12 8.69
C PHE A 84 -1.14 9.16 9.77
N LYS A 85 -2.15 10.02 9.57
CA LYS A 85 -3.32 10.10 10.45
C LYS A 85 -3.97 8.73 10.63
N ASP A 86 -4.21 8.07 9.49
CA ASP A 86 -4.82 6.76 9.40
C ASP A 86 -4.15 5.97 8.26
N ILE A 87 -4.14 4.65 8.37
CA ILE A 87 -3.69 3.74 7.31
C ILE A 87 -4.82 2.77 7.00
N ILE A 88 -5.23 2.72 5.73
CA ILE A 88 -6.27 1.81 5.24
C ILE A 88 -5.65 0.89 4.20
N VAL A 89 -5.85 -0.41 4.34
CA VAL A 89 -5.42 -1.41 3.37
C VAL A 89 -6.65 -2.11 2.79
N VAL A 90 -6.86 -1.95 1.48
CA VAL A 90 -7.88 -2.71 0.76
C VAL A 90 -7.32 -4.08 0.47
N LYS A 91 -8.02 -5.13 0.92
CA LYS A 91 -7.54 -6.50 0.79
C LYS A 91 -7.45 -6.92 -0.68
N PRO A 92 -6.43 -7.71 -1.08
CA PRO A 92 -6.39 -8.26 -2.42
C PRO A 92 -7.55 -9.20 -2.67
N SER A 93 -8.04 -9.24 -3.91
CA SER A 93 -9.09 -10.20 -4.30
C SER A 93 -8.57 -11.65 -4.28
N SER A 94 -7.25 -11.84 -4.46
CA SER A 94 -6.59 -13.14 -4.35
C SER A 94 -6.52 -13.63 -2.90
N LYS A 95 -7.15 -14.78 -2.61
CA LYS A 95 -7.09 -15.43 -1.29
C LYS A 95 -5.68 -15.79 -0.86
N ILE A 96 -4.84 -16.24 -1.80
CA ILE A 96 -3.43 -16.56 -1.50
C ILE A 96 -2.68 -15.28 -1.10
N ALA A 97 -2.91 -14.16 -1.81
CA ALA A 97 -2.28 -12.88 -1.46
C ALA A 97 -2.77 -12.37 -0.09
N GLN A 98 -4.06 -12.55 0.24
CA GLN A 98 -4.59 -12.23 1.59
C GLN A 98 -3.86 -13.02 2.67
N VAL A 99 -3.62 -14.32 2.46
CA VAL A 99 -2.88 -15.18 3.39
C VAL A 99 -1.42 -14.70 3.52
N GLN A 100 -0.76 -14.35 2.41
CA GLN A 100 0.62 -13.82 2.46
C GLN A 100 0.72 -12.54 3.28
N ILE A 101 -0.23 -11.60 3.09
CA ILE A 101 -0.29 -10.37 3.88
C ILE A 101 -0.52 -10.72 5.36
N ARG A 102 -1.51 -11.56 5.67
CA ARG A 102 -1.78 -11.98 7.06
C ARG A 102 -0.55 -12.58 7.74
N ASN A 103 0.14 -13.50 7.07
CA ASN A 103 1.34 -14.15 7.61
C ASN A 103 2.50 -13.14 7.79
N ALA A 104 2.58 -12.12 6.94
CA ALA A 104 3.56 -11.05 7.11
C ALA A 104 3.24 -10.17 8.33
N LEU A 105 1.95 -9.96 8.61
CA LEU A 105 1.47 -9.18 9.75
C LEU A 105 1.61 -9.90 11.09
N GLU A 106 1.61 -11.24 11.13
CA GLU A 106 1.83 -12.01 12.38
C GLU A 106 3.15 -11.67 13.08
N ARG A 107 4.08 -11.01 12.39
CA ARG A 107 5.42 -10.66 12.87
C ARG A 107 5.57 -9.20 13.26
N ILE A 108 4.53 -8.38 13.09
CA ILE A 108 4.59 -6.93 13.33
C ILE A 108 3.30 -6.41 13.95
N GLU A 109 3.40 -5.33 14.73
CA GLU A 109 2.23 -4.54 15.12
C GLU A 109 1.91 -3.55 14.00
N PHE A 110 0.82 -3.79 13.28
CA PHE A 110 0.37 -2.93 12.21
C PHE A 110 -0.86 -2.13 12.65
N PRO A 111 -0.80 -0.78 12.71
CA PRO A 111 -1.88 0.05 13.23
C PRO A 111 -3.00 0.30 12.20
N GLY A 112 -2.80 -0.08 10.94
CA GLY A 112 -3.77 0.18 9.88
C GLY A 112 -4.97 -0.77 9.86
N THR A 113 -6.05 -0.31 9.23
CA THR A 113 -7.31 -1.06 9.12
C THR A 113 -7.41 -1.78 7.78
N PHE A 114 -7.82 -3.04 7.80
CA PHE A 114 -8.04 -3.83 6.58
C PHE A 114 -9.52 -3.82 6.18
N VAL A 115 -9.81 -3.38 4.97
CA VAL A 115 -11.17 -3.30 4.41
C VAL A 115 -11.29 -4.14 3.14
N ASP A 116 -12.49 -4.61 2.82
CA ASP A 116 -12.72 -5.36 1.57
C ASP A 116 -12.90 -4.43 0.36
N ARG A 117 -13.29 -3.17 0.61
CA ARG A 117 -13.46 -2.10 -0.38
C ARG A 117 -13.38 -0.76 0.31
N ILE A 118 -12.95 0.28 -0.40
CA ILE A 118 -13.11 1.65 0.07
C ILE A 118 -14.55 2.06 -0.20
N ALA A 119 -15.29 2.41 0.83
CA ALA A 119 -16.53 3.14 0.66
C ALA A 119 -16.14 4.57 0.26
N HIS A 120 -15.95 4.82 -1.04
CA HIS A 120 -15.98 6.19 -1.51
C HIS A 120 -17.44 6.67 -1.36
N SER A 121 -17.69 7.47 -0.34
CA SER A 121 -18.81 8.41 -0.37
C SER A 121 -18.52 9.35 -1.54
N MET A 122 -19.20 9.14 -2.66
CA MET A 122 -19.28 10.13 -3.72
C MET A 122 -19.94 11.41 -3.19
#